data_AF-A0A3D0PQ08-F1
#
_entry.id   AF-A0A3D0PQ08-F1
#
_cell.length_a   1.000
_cell.length_b   1.000
_cell.length_c   1.000
_cell.angle_alpha   90.00
_cell.angle_beta   90.00
_cell.angle_gamma   90.00
#
_symmetry.space_group_name_H-M   'P 1'
#
loop_
_entity.id
_entity.type
_entity.pdbx_description
1 polymer ?
#
loop_
_entity_poly.entity_id
_entity_poly.type
_entity_poly.pdbx_seq_one_letter_code
_entity_poly.pdbx_strand_id
1 'polypeptide(L)' 'MRFVIVTGMSGAGKSSVLKMLEDAGYFCVDNLPIQLISNFVKLIFAEKQQDVALGLDVRSGEALKELDEVLYAMNQAKL' A
#
# COMPACT_ATOMS: atom_id res chain seq x y z
N MET A 1 -13.56 -4.12 0.94
CA MET A 1 -12.37 -3.49 0.35
C MET A 1 -11.16 -4.10 1.00
N ARG A 2 -10.27 -4.72 0.21
CA ARG A 2 -9.00 -5.26 0.68
C ARG A 2 -7.90 -4.26 0.34
N PHE A 3 -7.08 -3.95 1.34
CA PHE A 3 -5.89 -3.13 1.18
C PHE A 3 -4.67 -4.01 1.40
N VAL A 4 -3.87 -4.19 0.36
CA VAL A 4 -2.71 -5.09 0.34
C VAL A 4 -1.44 -4.25 0.24
N ILE A 5 -0.49 -4.50 1.14
CA ILE A 5 0.85 -3.95 1.04
C ILE A 5 1.78 -5.05 0.52
N VAL A 6 2.43 -4.78 -0.60
CA VAL A 6 3.46 -5.63 -1.19
C VAL A 6 4.80 -4.99 -0.92
N THR A 7 5.63 -5.66 -0.12
CA THR A 7 6.99 -5.23 0.21
C THR A 7 7.95 -6.41 0.08
N GLY A 8 9.25 -6.12 0.06
CA GLY A 8 10.31 -7.12 -0.03
C GLY A 8 11.62 -6.48 -0.48
N MET A 9 12.72 -7.20 -0.26
CA MET A 9 14.03 -6.76 -0.75
C MET A 9 14.06 -6.67 -2.29
N SER A 10 15.04 -5.92 -2.83
CA SER A 10 15.29 -5.87 -4.27
C SER A 10 15.42 -7.29 -4.84
N GLY A 11 14.68 -7.59 -5.91
CA GLY A 11 14.65 -8.91 -6.53
C GLY A 11 13.69 -9.92 -5.90
N ALA A 12 12.99 -9.60 -4.81
CA ALA A 12 12.02 -10.51 -4.16
C ALA A 12 10.71 -10.73 -4.94
N GLY A 13 10.57 -10.15 -6.13
CA GLY A 13 9.39 -10.34 -6.99
C GLY A 13 8.23 -9.38 -6.73
N LYS A 14 8.45 -8.26 -6.02
CA LYS A 14 7.40 -7.25 -5.73
C LYS A 14 6.61 -6.82 -6.99
N SER A 15 7.31 -6.51 -8.08
CA SER A 15 6.66 -6.11 -9.34
C SER A 15 5.85 -7.24 -9.98
N SER A 16 6.28 -8.49 -9.83
CA SER A 16 5.52 -9.66 -10.30
C SER A 16 4.23 -9.84 -9.50
N VAL A 17 4.28 -9.69 -8.18
CA VAL A 17 3.09 -9.77 -7.31
C VAL A 17 2.11 -8.65 -7.62
N LEU A 18 2.59 -7.41 -7.78
CA LEU A 18 1.72 -6.28 -8.16
C LEU A 18 1.02 -6.52 -9.49
N LYS A 19 1.75 -7.04 -10.49
CA LYS A 19 1.15 -7.38 -11.79
C LYS A 19 0.07 -8.46 -11.67
N MET A 20 0.32 -9.49 -10.85
CA MET A 20 -0.69 -10.53 -10.59
C MET A 20 -1.92 -9.99 -9.85
N LEU A 21 -1.74 -9.02 -8.96
CA LEU A 21 -2.85 -8.35 -8.27
C LEU A 21 -3.64 -7.45 -9.24
N GLU A 22 -2.96 -6.75 -10.14
CA GLU A 22 -3.59 -5.96 -11.20
C GLU A 22 -4.45 -6.85 -12.11
N ASP A 23 -3.91 -8.00 -12.55
CA ASP A 23 -4.64 -9.01 -13.32
C ASP A 23 -5.86 -9.58 -12.53
N ALA A 24 -5.77 -9.59 -11.20
CA ALA A 24 -6.85 -10.00 -10.30
C ALA A 24 -7.87 -8.88 -9.98
N GLY A 25 -7.74 -7.70 -10.62
CA GLY A 25 -8.66 -6.58 -10.47
C GLY A 25 -8.35 -5.62 -9.33
N TYR A 26 -7.14 -5.66 -8.77
CA TYR A 26 -6.69 -4.67 -7.79
C TYR A 26 -6.21 -3.39 -8.47
N PHE A 27 -6.53 -2.25 -7.85
CA PHE A 27 -5.86 -1.00 -8.15
C PHE A 27 -4.45 -1.01 -7.56
N CYS A 28 -3.45 -1.16 -8.43
CA CYS A 28 -2.06 -1.31 -8.01
C CYS A 28 -1.29 0.02 -8.15
N VAL A 29 -0.57 0.42 -7.11
CA VAL A 29 0.35 1.56 -7.14
C VAL A 29 1.72 1.07 -6.70
N ASP A 30 2.74 1.25 -7.54
CA ASP A 30 4.12 0.92 -7.17
C ASP A 30 4.89 2.16 -6.70
N ASN A 31 5.85 1.95 -5.80
CA ASN A 31 6.79 2.94 -5.30
C ASN A 31 6.13 4.20 -4.69
N LEU A 32 4.98 4.03 -4.02
CA LEU A 32 4.30 5.14 -3.35
C LEU A 32 5.07 5.53 -2.07
N PRO A 33 5.43 6.82 -1.88
CA PRO A 33 6.00 7.29 -0.62
C PRO A 33 5.05 7.04 0.57
N ILE A 34 5.60 6.59 1.69
CA ILE A 34 4.83 6.18 2.89
C ILE A 34 3.93 7.30 3.40
N GLN A 35 4.44 8.53 3.38
CA GLN A 35 3.73 9.74 3.80
C GLN A 35 2.46 10.01 2.99
N LEU A 36 2.35 9.50 1.76
CA LEU A 36 1.20 9.69 0.89
C LEU A 36 0.12 8.60 1.03
N ILE A 37 0.43 7.49 1.71
CA ILE A 37 -0.49 6.35 1.86
C ILE A 37 -1.80 6.78 2.52
N SER A 38 -1.75 7.55 3.61
CA SER A 38 -2.96 7.96 4.33
C SER A 38 -3.90 8.79 3.47
N ASN A 39 -3.35 9.73 2.68
CA ASN A 39 -4.14 10.56 1.77
C ASN A 39 -4.71 9.74 0.61
N PHE A 40 -3.91 8.83 0.06
CA PHE A 40 -4.33 7.93 -1.00
C PHE A 40 -5.49 7.04 -0.54
N VAL A 41 -5.39 6.41 0.63
CA VAL A 41 -6.45 5.56 1.19
C VAL A 41 -7.74 6.34 1.41
N LYS A 42 -7.68 7.57 1.93
CA LYS A 42 -8.86 8.43 2.12
C LYS A 42 -9.59 8.70 0.81
N LEU A 43 -8.86 8.93 -0.28
CA LEU A 43 -9.45 9.15 -1.61
C LEU A 43 -10.14 7.89 -2.12
N ILE A 44 -9.49 6.73 -2.03
CA ILE A 44 -10.08 5.46 -2.50
C ILE A 44 -11.31 5.07 -1.66
N PHE A 45 -11.28 5.27 -0.34
CA PHE A 45 -12.42 5.00 0.53
C PHE A 45 -13.64 5.86 0.18
N ALA A 46 -13.42 7.13 -0.20
CA ALA A 46 -14.50 8.01 -0.62
C ALA A 46 -15.16 7.51 -1.92
N GLU A 47 -14.37 6.93 -2.83
CA GLU A 47 -14.86 6.42 -4.12
C GLU A 47 -15.42 4.98 -4.05
N LYS A 48 -15.33 4.29 -2.89
CA LYS A 48 -15.95 2.98 -2.58
C LYS A 48 -15.62 1.80 -3.52
N GLN A 49 -14.71 1.91 -4.49
CA GLN A 49 -14.82 1.05 -5.66
C GLN A 49 -13.81 -0.07 -5.89
N GLN A 50 -12.62 -0.12 -5.28
CA GLN A 50 -11.64 -1.15 -5.67
C GLN A 50 -10.79 -1.70 -4.51
N ASP A 51 -10.47 -2.99 -4.58
CA ASP A 51 -9.39 -3.57 -3.78
C ASP A 51 -8.07 -2.92 -4.23
N VAL A 52 -7.21 -2.58 -3.29
CA VAL A 52 -5.98 -1.80 -3.52
C VAL A 52 -4.75 -2.62 -3.19
N ALA A 53 -3.71 -2.51 -4.02
CA ALA A 53 -2.39 -3.04 -3.72
C ALA A 53 -1.32 -1.95 -3.83
N LEU A 54 -0.55 -1.75 -2.76
CA LEU A 54 0.56 -0.79 -2.72
C LEU A 54 1.91 -1.51 -2.69
N GLY A 55 2.74 -1.23 -3.67
CA GLY A 55 4.15 -1.58 -3.69
C GLY A 55 4.94 -0.61 -2.84
N LEU A 56 5.42 -1.06 -1.68
CA LEU A 56 6.28 -0.29 -0.80
C LEU A 56 7.70 -0.83 -0.84
N ASP A 57 8.66 0.08 -0.93
CA ASP A 57 10.08 -0.26 -0.86
C ASP A 57 10.63 0.15 0.50
N VAL A 58 10.68 -0.83 1.41
CA VAL A 58 11.10 -0.60 2.79
C VAL A 58 12.59 -0.89 2.89
N ARG A 59 13.41 0.10 2.53
CA ARG A 59 14.88 -0.03 2.53
C ARG A 59 15.55 0.40 3.85
N SER A 60 14.85 1.13 4.71
CA SER A 60 15.40 1.66 5.96
C SER A 60 14.49 1.38 7.16
N GLY A 61 15.08 1.33 8.36
CA GLY A 61 14.32 1.18 9.61
C GLY A 61 13.42 2.38 9.93
N GLU A 62 13.75 3.57 9.42
CA GLU A 62 12.90 4.77 9.54
C GLU A 62 11.61 4.62 8.72
N ALA A 63 11.71 4.06 7.50
CA ALA A 63 10.56 3.77 6.66
C ALA A 63 9.56 2.81 7.35
N LEU A 64 10.07 1.83 8.11
CA LEU A 64 9.20 0.94 8.90
C LEU A 64 8.43 1.69 9.99
N LYS A 65 9.09 2.59 10.72
CA LYS A 65 8.42 3.39 11.77
C LYS A 65 7.35 4.29 11.19
N GLU A 66 7.65 4.98 10.08
CA GLU A 66 6.66 5.80 9.38
C GLU A 66 5.46 4.96 8.91
N LEU A 67 5.72 3.74 8.41
CA LEU A 67 4.65 2.83 8.00
C LEU A 67 3.77 2.42 9.18
N ASP A 68 4.38 2.07 10.32
CA ASP A 68 3.65 1.70 11.54
C ASP A 68 2.74 2.85 12.01
N GLU A 69 3.23 4.09 12.01
CA GLU A 69 2.44 5.28 12.37
C GLU A 69 1.25 5.48 11.42
N VAL A 70 1.47 5.32 10.11
CA VAL A 70 0.41 5.44 9.11
C VAL A 70 -0.64 4.34 9.28
N LEU A 71 -0.22 3.09 9.47
CA LEU A 71 -1.13 1.96 9.67
C LEU A 71 -1.93 2.09 10.96
N TYR A 72 -1.30 2.57 12.03
CA TYR A 72 -1.98 2.87 13.28
C TYR A 72 -3.06 3.95 13.10
N ALA A 73 -2.72 5.04 12.40
CA ALA A 73 -3.67 6.11 12.09
C ALA A 73 -4.85 5.63 11.22
N MET A 74 -4.58 4.77 10.23
CA MET A 74 -5.62 4.16 9.39
C MET A 74 -6.59 3.30 10.21
N ASN A 75 -6.07 2.43 11.07
CA ASN A 75 -6.88 1.57 11.94
C ASN A 75 -7.77 2.39 12.89
N GLN A 76 -7.24 3.48 13.46
CA GLN A 76 -8.01 4.38 14.32
C GLN A 76 -9.11 5.13 13.57
N ALA A 77 -8.87 5.49 12.31
CA ALA A 77 -9.83 6.16 11.44
C ALA A 77 -10.92 5.21 10.90
N LYS A 78 -10.82 3.90 11.16
CA LYS A 78 -11.65 2.84 10.55
C LYS A 78 -11.65 2.90 9.01
N LEU A 79 -10.50 3.31 8.46
CA LEU A 79 -10.15 3.11 7.07
C LEU A 79 -9.57 1.69 6.89
#